data_AF-A0A2U2EKM4-F1
#
_entry.id   AF-A0A2U2EKM4-F1
#
_cell.length_a   1.000
_cell.length_b   1.000
_cell.length_c   1.000
_cell.angle_alpha   90.00
_cell.angle_beta   90.00
_cell.angle_gamma   90.00
#
_symmetry.space_group_name_H-M   'P 1'
#
loop_
_entity.id
_entity.type
_entity.pdbx_description
1 polymer ?
#
loop_
_entity_poly.entity_id
_entity_poly.type
_entity_poly.pdbx_seq_one_letter_code
_entity_poly.pdbx_strand_id
1 'polypeptide(L)'
;MDLERIPVGHRNAMSRPSNPNDDRRLREQIEKANNNGDCIINVGDGYYRPDPNDIEDEVEFNEYMAKELHRARAIQKKRLSMKLTYERWREVGVLTNYTGQVAEP
;
A
#
# COMPACT_ATOMS: atom_id res chain seq x y z
N MET A 1 5.96 17.85 9.57
CA MET A 1 5.34 18.25 8.30
C MET A 1 3.86 17.96 8.46
N ASP A 2 2.98 18.93 8.22
CA ASP A 2 1.56 18.81 8.56
C ASP A 2 0.73 18.40 7.35
N LEU A 3 -0.17 17.42 7.57
CA LEU A 3 -1.11 16.90 6.56
C LEU A 3 -2.04 17.98 6.00
N GLU A 4 -2.29 19.04 6.76
CA GLU A 4 -3.11 20.19 6.36
C GLU A 4 -2.49 20.96 5.18
N ARG A 5 -1.17 20.83 4.98
CA ARG A 5 -0.46 21.51 3.88
C ARG A 5 -0.54 20.75 2.56
N ILE A 6 -1.06 19.52 2.56
CA ILE A 6 -1.26 18.73 1.33
C ILE A 6 -2.41 19.37 0.55
N PRO A 7 -2.22 19.81 -0.70
CA PRO A 7 -3.24 20.52 -1.44
C PRO A 7 -4.24 19.58 -2.12
N VAL A 8 -5.31 20.17 -2.65
CA VAL A 8 -6.25 19.52 -3.56
C VAL A 8 -5.77 19.73 -5.01
N GLY A 9 -5.95 18.71 -5.86
CA GLY A 9 -5.58 18.76 -7.27
C GLY A 9 -4.15 18.28 -7.54
N HIS A 10 -3.97 17.44 -8.58
CA HIS A 10 -2.64 16.94 -8.98
C HIS A 10 -1.65 18.08 -9.30
N ARG A 11 -2.15 19.18 -9.90
CA ARG A 11 -1.32 20.34 -10.33
C ARG A 11 -0.57 21.02 -9.19
N ASN A 12 -1.05 20.86 -7.96
CA ASN A 12 -0.46 21.46 -6.78
C ASN A 12 0.33 20.45 -5.93
N ALA A 13 0.52 19.22 -6.40
CA ALA A 13 1.06 18.13 -5.60
C ALA A 13 2.30 18.52 -4.79
N MET A 14 2.28 18.18 -3.50
CA MET A 14 3.39 18.44 -2.60
C MET A 14 4.51 17.45 -2.89
N SER A 15 5.68 17.97 -3.26
CA SER A 15 6.87 17.15 -3.44
C SER A 15 7.20 16.34 -2.19
N ARG A 16 7.72 15.13 -2.41
CA ARG A 16 8.14 14.26 -1.31
C ARG A 16 9.29 14.90 -0.51
N PRO A 17 9.31 14.73 0.82
CA PRO A 17 10.46 15.13 1.62
C PRO A 17 11.75 14.45 1.11
N SER A 18 12.84 15.21 1.01
CA SER A 18 14.15 14.68 0.60
C SER A 18 14.78 13.78 1.66
N ASN A 19 14.46 14.00 2.94
CA ASN A 19 14.91 13.16 4.04
C ASN A 19 14.06 11.87 4.13
N PRO A 20 14.67 10.67 4.02
CA PRO A 20 13.93 9.40 4.04
C PRO A 20 13.15 9.14 5.34
N ASN A 21 13.66 9.60 6.48
CA ASN A 21 12.98 9.42 7.77
C ASN A 21 11.73 10.30 7.86
N ASP A 22 11.81 11.53 7.36
CA ASP A 22 10.66 12.43 7.32
C ASP A 22 9.62 11.94 6.30
N ASP A 23 10.03 11.42 5.15
CA ASP A 23 9.11 10.79 4.19
C ASP A 23 8.44 9.54 4.77
N ARG A 24 9.16 8.70 5.52
CA ARG A 24 8.57 7.55 6.22
C ARG A 24 7.52 8.00 7.22
N ARG A 25 7.84 8.99 8.07
CA ARG A 25 6.90 9.54 9.07
C ARG A 25 5.67 10.14 8.40
N LEU A 26 5.86 10.86 7.29
CA LEU A 26 4.77 11.44 6.51
C LEU A 26 3.86 10.33 5.94
N ARG A 27 4.42 9.27 5.36
CA ARG A 27 3.63 8.14 4.84
C ARG A 27 2.81 7.45 5.93
N GLU A 28 3.37 7.27 7.12
CA GLU A 28 2.63 6.73 8.28
C GLU A 28 1.49 7.64 8.73
N GLN A 29 1.69 8.97 8.67
CA GLN A 29 0.63 9.94 8.97
C GLN A 29 -0.47 9.94 7.90
N ILE A 30 -0.09 9.88 6.62
CA ILE A 30 -1.02 9.78 5.49
C ILE A 30 -1.85 8.50 5.59
N GLU A 31 -1.23 7.36 5.88
CA GLU A 31 -1.93 6.09 6.05
C GLU A 31 -2.99 6.19 7.16
N LYS A 32 -2.64 6.79 8.32
CA LYS A 32 -3.59 7.04 9.40
C LYS A 32 -4.73 7.98 8.97
N ALA A 33 -4.42 9.04 8.24
CA ALA A 33 -5.42 9.98 7.75
C ALA A 33 -6.40 9.33 6.78
N ASN A 34 -5.89 8.57 5.81
CA ASN A 34 -6.71 7.84 4.84
C ASN A 34 -7.61 6.79 5.51
N ASN A 35 -7.09 6.09 6.54
CA ASN A 35 -7.89 5.17 7.34
C ASN A 35 -9.00 5.86 8.17
N ASN A 36 -8.92 7.19 8.35
CA ASN A 36 -9.86 8.00 9.10
C ASN A 36 -10.73 8.90 8.21
N GLY A 37 -10.78 8.65 6.90
CA GLY A 37 -11.68 9.33 5.97
C GLY A 37 -11.05 10.45 5.12
N ASP A 38 -9.73 10.64 5.18
CA ASP A 38 -9.02 11.48 4.20
C ASP A 38 -8.76 10.69 2.89
N CYS A 39 -8.39 11.38 1.82
CA CYS A 39 -8.04 10.78 0.54
C CYS A 39 -6.78 11.44 -0.03
N ILE A 40 -5.62 10.98 0.40
CA ILE A 40 -4.32 11.46 -0.08
C ILE A 40 -3.66 10.35 -0.90
N ILE A 41 -3.30 10.67 -2.14
CA ILE A 41 -2.65 9.74 -3.07
C ILE A 41 -1.28 10.27 -3.50
N ASN A 42 -0.48 9.37 -4.09
CA ASN A 42 0.79 9.72 -4.72
C ASN A 42 1.01 8.81 -5.93
N VAL A 43 0.96 9.40 -7.12
CA VAL A 43 1.11 8.69 -8.40
C VAL A 43 2.43 8.96 -9.12
N GLY A 44 3.33 9.75 -8.54
CA GLY A 44 4.65 10.06 -9.10
C GLY A 44 5.11 11.49 -8.82
N ASP A 45 4.18 12.44 -8.82
CA ASP A 45 4.49 13.87 -8.77
C ASP A 45 4.36 14.48 -7.36
N GLY A 46 4.09 13.66 -6.35
CA GLY A 46 3.97 14.10 -4.96
C GLY A 46 2.67 13.67 -4.30
N TYR A 47 2.39 14.24 -3.14
CA TYR A 47 1.17 13.98 -2.37
C TYR A 47 0.12 15.06 -2.61
N TYR A 48 -1.11 14.67 -2.87
CA TYR A 48 -2.26 15.56 -3.04
C TYR A 48 -3.56 14.83 -2.71
N ARG A 49 -4.65 15.60 -2.56
CA ARG A 49 -6.02 15.09 -2.50
C ARG A 49 -6.66 15.23 -3.88
N PRO A 50 -7.17 14.16 -4.49
CA PRO A 50 -7.74 14.25 -5.83
C PRO A 50 -9.04 15.07 -5.81
N ASP A 51 -9.19 15.98 -6.77
CA ASP A 51 -10.45 16.70 -7.06
C ASP A 51 -11.35 15.83 -7.95
N PRO A 52 -12.54 15.40 -7.48
CA PRO A 52 -13.45 14.57 -8.28
C PRO A 52 -14.04 15.29 -9.50
N ASN A 53 -13.85 16.60 -9.64
CA ASN A 53 -14.30 17.36 -10.81
C ASN A 53 -13.21 17.48 -11.89
N ASP A 54 -11.97 17.08 -11.60
CA ASP A 54 -10.88 17.06 -12.57
C ASP A 54 -10.71 15.63 -13.10
N ILE A 55 -10.76 15.48 -14.43
CA ILE A 55 -10.71 14.18 -15.10
C ILE A 55 -9.35 13.50 -14.91
N GLU A 56 -8.26 14.27 -14.85
CA GLU A 56 -6.91 13.71 -14.65
C GLU A 56 -6.78 13.17 -13.22
N ASP A 57 -7.24 13.93 -12.22
CA ASP A 57 -7.29 13.48 -10.82
C ASP A 57 -8.13 12.20 -10.65
N GLU A 58 -9.27 12.09 -11.33
CA GLU A 58 -10.12 10.89 -11.26
C GLU A 58 -9.42 9.66 -11.86
N VAL A 59 -8.73 9.82 -12.99
CA VAL A 59 -7.95 8.73 -13.61
C VAL A 59 -6.82 8.29 -12.67
N GLU A 60 -6.04 9.23 -12.14
CA GLU A 60 -4.94 8.95 -11.23
C GLU A 60 -5.41 8.29 -9.93
N PHE A 61 -6.54 8.76 -9.37
CA PHE A 61 -7.19 8.12 -8.23
C PHE A 61 -7.55 6.67 -8.52
N ASN A 62 -8.20 6.39 -9.65
CA ASN A 62 -8.59 5.04 -10.03
C ASN A 62 -7.38 4.11 -10.21
N GLU A 63 -6.30 4.60 -10.82
CA GLU A 63 -5.04 3.86 -10.92
C GLU A 63 -4.44 3.56 -9.54
N TYR A 64 -4.45 4.54 -8.64
CA TYR A 64 -3.95 4.38 -7.29
C TYR A 64 -4.77 3.35 -6.50
N MET A 65 -6.09 3.38 -6.61
CA MET A 65 -7.01 2.39 -6.02
C MET A 65 -6.79 0.99 -6.59
N ALA A 66 -6.57 0.86 -7.89
CA ALA A 66 -6.23 -0.43 -8.51
C ALA A 66 -4.92 -1.02 -7.95
N LYS A 67 -3.90 -0.17 -7.73
CA LYS A 67 -2.63 -0.56 -7.11
C LYS A 67 -2.82 -0.98 -5.64
N GLU A 68 -3.61 -0.25 -4.86
CA GLU A 68 -3.96 -0.61 -3.48
C GLU A 68 -4.70 -1.96 -3.41
N LEU A 69 -5.71 -2.16 -4.26
CA LEU A 69 -6.45 -3.42 -4.34
C LEU A 69 -5.53 -4.59 -4.71
N HIS A 70 -4.61 -4.38 -5.65
CA HIS A 70 -3.63 -5.39 -6.03
C HIS A 70 -2.73 -5.77 -4.84
N ARG A 71 -2.22 -4.78 -4.09
CA ARG A 71 -1.43 -5.02 -2.87
C ARG A 71 -2.21 -5.82 -1.83
N ALA A 72 -3.46 -5.43 -1.56
CA ALA A 72 -4.32 -6.13 -0.62
C ALA A 72 -4.53 -7.61 -1.02
N ARG A 73 -4.79 -7.87 -2.31
CA ARG A 73 -4.94 -9.23 -2.86
C ARG A 73 -3.65 -10.05 -2.75
N ALA A 74 -2.49 -9.45 -2.99
CA ALA A 74 -1.20 -10.12 -2.85
C ALA A 74 -0.93 -10.54 -1.39
N ILE A 75 -1.20 -9.65 -0.44
CA ILE A 75 -1.09 -9.94 1.01
C ILE A 75 -2.05 -11.07 1.39
N GLN A 76 -3.31 -10.98 0.95
CA GLN A 76 -4.34 -11.97 1.17
C GLN A 76 -3.94 -13.36 0.64
N LYS A 77 -3.44 -13.43 -0.61
CA LYS A 77 -2.94 -14.67 -1.21
C LYS A 77 -1.79 -15.25 -0.38
N LYS A 78 -0.79 -14.43 -0.04
CA LYS A 78 0.36 -14.83 0.77
C LYS A 78 -0.07 -15.47 2.08
N ARG A 79 -0.95 -14.81 2.86
CA ARG A 79 -1.38 -15.33 4.16
C ARG A 79 -2.21 -16.62 4.05
N LEU A 80 -3.02 -16.79 3.00
CA LEU A 80 -3.79 -18.01 2.78
C LEU A 80 -2.87 -19.19 2.46
N SER A 81 -1.88 -18.98 1.60
CA SER A 81 -0.85 -19.98 1.30
C SER A 81 -0.08 -20.37 2.56
N MET A 82 0.37 -19.38 3.36
CA MET A 82 1.07 -19.65 4.62
C MET A 82 0.23 -20.47 5.59
N LYS A 83 -1.05 -20.12 5.76
CA LYS A 83 -1.97 -20.85 6.64
C LYS A 83 -2.12 -22.30 6.16
N LEU A 84 -2.45 -22.51 4.88
CA LEU A 84 -2.62 -23.86 4.32
C LEU A 84 -1.36 -24.71 4.52
N THR A 85 -0.19 -24.15 4.26
CA THR A 85 1.09 -24.85 4.45
C THR A 85 1.32 -25.23 5.92
N TYR A 86 1.06 -24.31 6.86
CA TYR A 86 1.19 -24.57 8.28
C TYR A 86 0.22 -25.67 8.77
N GLU A 87 -1.04 -25.64 8.33
CA GLU A 87 -2.04 -26.67 8.68
C GLU A 87 -1.62 -28.06 8.15
N ARG A 88 -1.10 -28.13 6.92
CA ARG A 88 -0.55 -29.37 6.36
C ARG A 88 0.62 -29.93 7.17
N TRP A 89 1.52 -29.07 7.65
CA TRP A 89 2.61 -29.50 8.54
C TRP A 89 2.09 -30.09 9.84
N ARG A 90 1.03 -29.52 10.41
CA ARG A 90 0.39 -30.01 11.63
C ARG A 90 -0.26 -31.38 11.42
N GLU A 91 -0.98 -31.58 10.31
CA GLU A 91 -1.73 -32.80 10.01
C GLU A 91 -0.84 -34.01 9.73
N VAL A 92 0.27 -33.82 8.99
CA VAL A 92 1.15 -34.93 8.57
C VAL A 92 2.14 -35.32 9.68
N GLY A 93 2.24 -34.56 10.77
CA GLY A 93 3.14 -34.87 11.89
C GLY A 93 4.63 -34.72 11.56
N VAL A 94 4.98 -34.04 10.45
CA VAL A 94 6.34 -33.96 9.92
C VAL A 94 6.91 -32.55 10.05
N LEU A 95 7.68 -32.37 11.13
CA LEU A 95 8.84 -31.47 11.17
C LEU A 95 10.14 -32.29 11.26
N THR A 96 10.17 -33.53 10.74
CA THR A 96 11.40 -34.33 10.79
C THR A 96 12.35 -34.05 9.63
N ASN A 97 11.89 -33.50 8.48
CA ASN A 97 12.74 -33.31 7.28
C ASN A 97 12.49 -32.01 6.48
N TYR A 98 11.89 -30.95 7.05
CA TYR A 98 11.66 -29.71 6.30
C TYR A 98 12.97 -28.90 6.16
N THR A 99 13.66 -28.99 5.02
CA THR A 99 14.95 -28.33 4.75
C THR A 99 14.81 -26.89 4.19
N GLY A 100 13.60 -26.36 4.07
CA GLY A 100 13.36 -24.99 3.60
C GLY A 100 13.56 -24.78 2.10
N GLN A 101 13.77 -25.82 1.31
CA GLN A 101 13.91 -25.69 -0.15
C GLN A 101 12.54 -25.48 -0.80
N VAL A 102 12.43 -24.38 -1.53
CA VAL A 102 11.29 -24.03 -2.38
C VAL A 102 11.22 -25.07 -3.50
N ALA A 103 10.09 -25.76 -3.64
CA ALA A 103 9.87 -26.59 -4.82
C ALA A 103 9.92 -25.68 -6.06
N GLU A 104 10.89 -25.95 -6.95
CA GLU A 104 11.02 -25.27 -8.23
C GLU A 104 9.76 -25.50 -9.10
N PRO A 105 9.44 -24.53 -9.98
CA PRO A 105 8.14 -24.44 -10.66
C PRO A 105 7.78 -25.62 -11.57
#